data_AF-A0A5P9ITW3-F1
#
_entry.id   AF-A0A5P9ITW3-F1
#
_cell.length_a   1.000
_cell.length_b   1.000
_cell.length_c   1.000
_cell.angle_alpha   90.00
_cell.angle_beta   90.00
_cell.angle_gamma   90.00
#
_symmetry.space_group_name_H-M   'P 1'
#
loop_
_entity.id
_entity.type
_entity.pdbx_description
1 polymer ?
#
loop_
_entity_poly.entity_id
_entity_poly.type
_entity_poly.pdbx_seq_one_letter_code
_entity_poly.pdbx_strand_id
1 'polypeptide(L)'
;MELSQGAVLSLPLFQFNDELPNRDLDHPDLYLEVVLDEQLLAHLCQNPAQDQSVSLQLADYQLLAHTESVPSESHSAMLMLTHGPLLAATLERDNGVSYVSPQLEMMPTFDLGDDDE
;
A
#
# COMPACT_ATOMS: atom_id res chain seq x y z
N MET A 1 -4.44 -10.87 2.58
CA MET A 1 -4.88 -9.93 3.63
C MET A 1 -6.36 -9.69 3.43
N GLU A 2 -7.18 -9.75 4.49
CA GLU A 2 -8.61 -9.40 4.42
C GLU A 2 -8.77 -7.88 4.51
N LEU A 3 -9.65 -7.29 3.69
CA LEU A 3 -9.88 -5.85 3.63
C LEU A 3 -11.26 -5.54 4.21
N SER A 4 -11.29 -4.77 5.29
CA SER A 4 -12.53 -4.38 5.96
C SER A 4 -12.52 -2.90 6.28
N GLN A 5 -13.71 -2.29 6.33
CA GLN A 5 -13.83 -0.87 6.68
C GLN A 5 -13.29 -0.61 8.09
N GLY A 6 -12.46 0.43 8.21
CA GLY A 6 -11.78 0.78 9.46
C GLY A 6 -10.57 -0.10 9.80
N ALA A 7 -10.25 -1.11 8.98
CA ALA A 7 -9.00 -1.84 9.13
C ALA A 7 -7.82 -0.96 8.73
N VAL A 8 -6.66 -1.22 9.33
CA VAL A 8 -5.40 -0.57 8.95
C VAL A 8 -4.69 -1.45 7.94
N LEU A 9 -4.54 -0.92 6.73
CA LEU A 9 -3.68 -1.50 5.72
C LEU A 9 -2.24 -1.05 5.98
N SER A 10 -1.37 -2.01 6.28
CA SER A 10 0.05 -1.77 6.55
C SER A 10 0.90 -2.37 5.42
N LEU A 11 1.69 -1.53 4.75
CA LEU A 11 2.50 -1.89 3.59
C LEU A 11 3.98 -1.67 3.91
N PRO A 12 4.85 -2.70 3.76
CA PRO A 12 6.28 -2.54 3.98
C PRO A 12 6.90 -1.73 2.85
N LEU A 13 7.67 -0.71 3.20
CA LEU A 13 8.36 0.18 2.28
C LEU A 13 9.87 -0.03 2.37
N PHE A 14 10.49 -0.14 1.20
CA PHE A 14 11.92 -0.27 1.01
C PHE A 14 12.44 0.93 0.22
N GLN A 15 13.54 1.53 0.66
CA GLN A 15 14.17 2.60 -0.07
C GLN A 15 14.55 2.15 -1.49
N PHE A 16 14.14 2.90 -2.49
CA PHE A 16 14.43 2.61 -3.87
C PHE A 16 15.86 3.07 -4.21
N ASN A 17 16.80 2.14 -4.12
CA ASN A 17 18.22 2.36 -4.41
C ASN A 17 18.86 1.10 -5.04
N ASP A 18 20.15 1.16 -5.37
CA ASP A 18 20.90 0.03 -5.95
C ASP A 18 20.98 -1.22 -5.05
N GLU A 19 20.70 -1.08 -3.75
CA GLU A 19 20.75 -2.20 -2.80
C GLU A 19 19.43 -2.96 -2.68
N LEU A 20 18.32 -2.39 -3.20
CA LEU A 20 16.99 -3.00 -3.19
C LEU A 20 16.95 -4.51 -3.55
N PRO A 21 17.61 -4.99 -4.63
CA PRO A 21 17.58 -6.42 -4.96
C PRO A 21 18.25 -7.34 -3.93
N ASN A 22 19.08 -6.79 -3.03
CA ASN A 22 19.74 -7.52 -1.95
C ASN A 22 19.09 -7.27 -0.58
N ARG A 23 17.99 -6.52 -0.52
CA ARG A 23 17.29 -6.22 0.72
C ARG A 23 16.59 -7.46 1.27
N ASP A 24 16.60 -7.56 2.58
CA ASP A 24 15.84 -8.56 3.33
C ASP A 24 14.38 -8.11 3.42
N LEU A 25 13.46 -8.93 2.91
CA LEU A 25 12.03 -8.58 2.83
C LEU A 25 11.34 -8.60 4.20
N ASP A 26 11.92 -9.25 5.21
CA ASP A 26 11.41 -9.27 6.58
C ASP A 26 11.84 -8.03 7.37
N HIS A 27 12.74 -7.21 6.81
CA HIS A 27 13.26 -5.99 7.43
C HIS A 27 13.05 -4.74 6.55
N PRO A 28 11.82 -4.22 6.45
CA PRO A 28 11.54 -2.97 5.73
C PRO A 28 12.09 -1.73 6.46
N ASP A 29 12.36 -0.65 5.72
CA ASP A 29 12.79 0.62 6.33
C ASP A 29 11.63 1.29 7.05
N LEU A 30 10.47 1.31 6.39
CA LEU A 30 9.25 1.97 6.84
C LEU A 30 8.04 1.06 6.64
N TYR A 31 6.96 1.34 7.35
CA TYR A 31 5.63 0.86 7.06
C TYR A 31 4.74 2.04 6.73
N LEU A 32 4.01 1.94 5.62
CA LEU A 32 2.93 2.84 5.28
C LEU A 32 1.64 2.27 5.82
N GLU A 33 1.03 2.98 6.76
CA GLU A 33 -0.26 2.62 7.34
C GLU A 33 -1.34 3.57 6.88
N VAL A 34 -2.43 3.01 6.37
CA VAL A 34 -3.61 3.77 5.97
C VAL A 34 -4.86 3.10 6.51
N VAL A 35 -5.75 3.90 7.08
CA VAL A 35 -7.07 3.42 7.51
C VAL A 35 -7.94 3.26 6.28
N LEU A 36 -8.49 2.07 6.09
CA LEU A 36 -9.35 1.74 4.96
C LEU A 36 -10.76 2.34 5.17
N ASP A 37 -10.99 3.50 4.57
CA ASP A 37 -12.34 4.07 4.46
C ASP A 37 -13.13 3.46 3.29
N GLU A 38 -14.42 3.78 3.21
CA GLU A 38 -15.33 3.24 2.17
C GLU A 38 -14.90 3.59 0.75
N GLN A 39 -14.39 4.81 0.52
CA GLN A 39 -13.91 5.20 -0.81
C GLN A 39 -12.65 4.42 -1.17
N LEU A 40 -11.68 4.36 -0.26
CA LEU A 40 -10.44 3.64 -0.50
C LEU A 40 -10.70 2.15 -0.75
N LEU A 41 -11.59 1.52 0.03
CA LEU A 41 -12.01 0.14 -0.21
C LEU A 41 -12.68 -0.05 -1.57
N ALA A 42 -13.62 0.83 -1.93
CA ALA A 42 -14.25 0.76 -3.25
C ALA A 42 -13.24 0.86 -4.39
N HIS A 43 -12.17 1.65 -4.20
CA HIS A 43 -11.06 1.72 -5.15
C HIS A 43 -10.20 0.45 -5.17
N LEU A 44 -9.88 -0.12 -4.01
CA LEU A 44 -9.08 -1.35 -3.89
C LEU A 44 -9.81 -2.60 -4.39
N CYS A 45 -11.15 -2.59 -4.37
CA CYS A 45 -11.99 -3.64 -4.95
C CYS A 45 -12.12 -3.56 -6.48
N GLN A 46 -11.54 -2.54 -7.12
CA GLN A 46 -11.51 -2.51 -8.58
C GLN A 46 -10.60 -3.63 -9.09
N ASN A 47 -10.99 -4.27 -10.19
CA ASN A 47 -10.11 -5.19 -10.90
C ASN A 47 -9.74 -4.55 -12.24
N PRO A 48 -8.63 -3.79 -12.31
CA PRO A 48 -8.17 -3.19 -13.55
C PRO A 48 -7.98 -4.27 -14.62
N ALA A 49 -8.19 -3.91 -15.88
CA ALA A 49 -7.84 -4.80 -16.99
C ALA A 49 -6.32 -5.05 -17.03
N GLN A 50 -5.89 -6.11 -17.72
CA GLN A 50 -4.49 -6.56 -17.73
C GLN A 50 -3.45 -5.50 -18.16
N ASP A 51 -3.87 -4.52 -18.96
CA ASP A 51 -3.03 -3.41 -19.45
C ASP A 51 -3.29 -2.09 -18.71
N GLN A 52 -4.07 -2.11 -17.63
CA GLN A 52 -4.45 -0.93 -16.86
C GLN A 52 -3.95 -1.00 -15.43
N SER A 53 -3.54 0.16 -14.91
CA SER A 53 -3.22 0.38 -13.51
C SER A 53 -4.01 1.56 -12.99
N VAL A 54 -4.47 1.48 -11.75
CA VAL A 54 -5.13 2.58 -11.05
C VAL A 54 -4.17 3.11 -10.00
N SER A 55 -3.85 4.40 -10.08
CA SER A 55 -3.03 5.11 -9.11
C SER A 55 -3.92 5.94 -8.18
N LEU A 56 -3.75 5.75 -6.88
CA LEU A 56 -4.53 6.43 -5.85
C LEU A 56 -3.58 7.20 -4.94
N GLN A 57 -3.65 8.52 -5.01
CA GLN A 57 -2.90 9.39 -4.11
C GLN A 57 -3.52 9.30 -2.71
N LEU A 58 -2.70 9.02 -1.69
CA LEU A 58 -3.14 9.01 -0.30
C LEU A 58 -3.11 10.43 0.26
N ALA A 59 -4.24 10.87 0.79
CA ALA A 59 -4.37 12.16 1.48
C ALA A 59 -4.05 12.06 2.98
N ASP A 60 -4.41 10.94 3.61
CA ASP A 60 -4.20 10.66 5.03
C ASP A 60 -3.55 9.28 5.17
N TYR A 61 -2.38 9.25 5.80
CA TYR A 61 -1.62 8.04 6.07
C TYR A 61 -0.62 8.31 7.18
N GLN A 62 -0.13 7.22 7.79
CA GLN A 62 0.90 7.24 8.80
C GLN A 62 2.12 6.47 8.30
N LEU A 63 3.29 6.89 8.75
CA LEU A 63 4.54 6.20 8.51
C LEU A 63 5.06 5.70 9.85
N LEU A 64 5.37 4.42 9.93
CA LEU A 64 6.07 3.84 11.06
C LEU A 64 7.46 3.43 10.59
N ALA A 65 8.50 3.76 11.36
CA ALA A 65 9.84 3.33 11.03
C ALA A 65 10.21 2.08 11.84
N HIS A 66 10.81 1.10 11.18
CA HIS A 66 11.23 -0.13 11.85
C HIS A 66 12.55 0.04 12.60
N THR A 67 13.49 0.78 12.00
CA THR A 67 14.88 0.93 12.50
C THR A 67 15.32 2.38 12.63
N GLU A 68 14.85 3.26 11.75
CA GLU A 68 15.21 4.69 11.73
C GLU A 68 14.10 5.59 12.28
N SER A 69 14.25 6.90 12.15
CA SER A 69 13.16 7.85 12.44
C SER A 69 12.29 8.05 11.21
N VAL A 70 10.99 8.24 11.43
CA VAL A 70 10.05 8.60 10.37
C VAL A 70 10.52 9.90 9.70
N PRO A 71 10.54 9.97 8.36
CA PRO A 71 10.95 11.19 7.66
C PRO A 71 10.09 12.38 8.08
N SER A 72 10.72 13.43 8.61
CA SER A 72 10.03 14.66 9.03
C SER A 72 9.75 15.65 7.89
N GLU A 73 10.31 15.38 6.70
CA GLU A 73 10.16 16.21 5.51
C GLU A 73 8.85 15.89 4.79
N SER A 74 8.36 16.84 3.99
CA SER A 74 7.18 16.62 3.14
C SER A 74 7.37 15.38 2.26
N HIS A 75 6.34 14.53 2.27
CA HIS A 75 6.32 13.29 1.51
C HIS A 75 4.93 13.06 0.93
N SER A 76 4.88 12.29 -0.16
CA SER A 76 3.67 11.96 -0.91
C SER A 76 3.59 10.45 -1.06
N ALA A 77 2.47 9.84 -0.66
CA ALA A 77 2.26 8.41 -0.79
C ALA A 77 1.19 8.10 -1.82
N MET A 78 1.43 7.07 -2.63
CA MET A 78 0.51 6.63 -3.67
C MET A 78 0.36 5.13 -3.61
N LEU A 79 -0.87 4.64 -3.77
CA LEU A 79 -1.16 3.23 -4.01
C LEU A 79 -1.29 2.98 -5.50
N MET A 80 -0.80 1.84 -5.96
CA MET A 80 -0.93 1.38 -7.32
C MET A 80 -1.62 0.02 -7.32
N LEU A 81 -2.78 -0.04 -7.96
CA LEU A 81 -3.57 -1.25 -8.14
C LEU A 81 -3.42 -1.73 -9.58
N THR A 82 -3.02 -2.99 -9.75
CA THR A 82 -2.93 -3.63 -11.08
C THR A 82 -3.80 -4.87 -11.16
N HIS A 83 -4.02 -5.35 -12.38
CA HIS A 83 -4.77 -6.59 -12.62
C HIS A 83 -4.25 -7.76 -11.77
N GLY A 84 -5.17 -8.59 -11.24
CA GLY A 84 -4.82 -9.68 -10.32
C GLY A 84 -4.90 -9.28 -8.85
N PRO A 85 -5.86 -8.41 -8.52
CA PRO A 85 -5.82 -7.37 -7.46
C PRO A 85 -4.47 -7.24 -6.73
N LEU A 86 -3.43 -6.87 -7.48
CA LEU A 86 -2.12 -6.63 -6.89
C LEU A 86 -2.05 -5.18 -6.42
N LEU A 87 -1.70 -4.98 -5.17
CA LEU A 87 -1.50 -3.67 -4.57
C LEU A 87 0.00 -3.45 -4.32
N ALA A 88 0.48 -2.30 -4.76
CA ALA A 88 1.75 -1.75 -4.32
C ALA A 88 1.54 -0.31 -3.83
N ALA A 89 2.56 0.22 -3.18
CA ALA A 89 2.65 1.58 -2.69
C ALA A 89 4.01 2.17 -2.99
N THR A 90 4.02 3.46 -3.27
CA THR A 90 5.22 4.28 -3.41
C THR A 90 5.13 5.46 -2.45
N LEU A 91 6.28 5.86 -1.90
CA LEU A 91 6.43 7.08 -1.11
C LEU A 91 7.54 7.91 -1.73
N GLU A 92 7.24 9.15 -2.09
CA GLU A 92 8.21 10.09 -2.64
C GLU A 92 8.45 11.24 -1.66
N ARG A 93 9.72 11.53 -1.37
CA ARG A 93 10.15 12.66 -0.56
C ARG A 93 10.62 13.81 -1.46
N ASP A 94 10.49 15.04 -0.95
CA ASP A 94 10.90 16.25 -1.69
C ASP A 94 12.40 16.27 -2.02
N ASN A 95 13.22 15.58 -1.22
CA ASN A 95 14.66 15.45 -1.42
C ASN A 95 15.06 14.43 -2.53
N GLY A 96 14.09 13.85 -3.24
CA GLY A 96 14.30 12.88 -4.32
C GLY A 96 14.48 11.43 -3.85
N VAL A 97 14.45 11.16 -2.55
CA VAL A 97 14.42 9.79 -2.03
C VAL A 97 13.03 9.21 -2.20
N SER A 98 12.95 8.02 -2.78
CA SER A 98 11.71 7.26 -2.95
C SER A 98 11.78 5.93 -2.23
N TYR A 99 10.61 5.43 -1.85
CA TYR A 99 10.42 4.11 -1.26
C TYR A 99 9.34 3.37 -2.06
N VAL A 100 9.49 2.07 -2.16
CA VAL A 100 8.56 1.18 -2.86
C VAL A 100 8.23 -0.01 -1.98
N SER A 101 7.01 -0.49 -2.09
CA SER A 101 6.61 -1.78 -1.50
C SER A 101 6.61 -2.87 -2.57
N PRO A 102 6.80 -4.14 -2.17
CA PRO A 102 6.52 -5.28 -3.03
C PRO A 102 5.04 -5.30 -3.40
N GLN A 103 4.72 -5.97 -4.51
CA GLN A 103 3.34 -6.23 -4.88
C GLN A 103 2.74 -7.25 -3.91
N LEU A 104 1.63 -6.87 -3.27
CA LEU A 104 0.85 -7.75 -2.42
C LEU A 104 -0.41 -8.17 -3.14
N GLU A 105 -0.67 -9.49 -3.13
CA GLU A 105 -1.94 -10.04 -3.58
C GLU A 105 -3.04 -9.69 -2.57
N MET A 106 -4.01 -8.91 -3.03
CA MET A 106 -5.21 -8.60 -2.27
C MET A 106 -6.27 -9.62 -2.64
N MET A 107 -6.68 -10.43 -1.67
CA MET A 107 -7.87 -11.27 -1.82
C MET A 107 -9.02 -10.54 -1.13
N PRO A 108 -9.88 -9.81 -1.87
CA PRO A 108 -11.10 -9.29 -1.28
C PRO A 108 -11.97 -10.49 -0.89
N THR A 109 -12.14 -10.73 0.40
CA THR A 109 -13.19 -11.60 0.91
C THR A 109 -14.48 -10.81 0.83
N PHE A 110 -15.25 -11.06 -0.22
CA PHE A 110 -16.64 -10.65 -0.23
C PHE A 110 -17.36 -11.58 0.75
N ASP A 111 -17.69 -11.07 1.94
CA ASP A 111 -18.69 -11.72 2.79
C ASP A 111 -20.01 -11.62 2.00
N LEU A 112 -20.26 -12.64 1.18
CA LEU A 112 -21.62 -12.95 0.76
C LEU A 112 -22.29 -13.34 2.07
N GLY A 113 -22.85 -12.35 2.77
CA GLY A 113 -23.65 -12.60 3.95
C GLY A 113 -24.57 -13.76 3.61
N ASP A 114 -24.45 -14.83 4.38
CA ASP A 114 -25.39 -15.95 4.37
C ASP A 114 -26.71 -15.38 4.93
N ASP A 115 -27.37 -14.55 4.12
CA ASP A 115 -28.77 -14.14 4.29
C ASP A 115 -29.61 -15.23 3.59
N ASP A 116 -29.36 -16.49 3.99
CA ASP A 116 -30.35 -17.55 3.85
C ASP A 116 -31.25 -17.42 5.09
N GLU A 117 -32.34 -16.66 4.91
CA GLU A 117 -33.51 -16.60 5.80
C GLU A 117 -33.94 -17.98 6.35
#